data_AF-A0A1H7ZSS5-F1
#
_entry.id   AF-A0A1H7ZSS5-F1
#
_cell.length_a   1.000
_cell.length_b   1.000
_cell.length_c   1.000
_cell.angle_alpha   90.00
_cell.angle_beta   90.00
_cell.angle_gamma   90.00
#
_symmetry.space_group_name_H-M   'P 1'
#
loop_
_entity.id
_entity.type
_entity.pdbx_description
1 polymer ?
#
loop_
_entity_poly.entity_id
_entity_poly.type
_entity_poly.pdbx_seq_one_letter_code
_entity_poly.pdbx_strand_id
1 'polypeptide(L)' 'MSVLIWISVFVIFLYTMGFAFSLWKKKNKVGAIAVTFLAFSALVLPYFSYFQI' A
#
# COMPACT_ATOMS: atom_id res chain seq x y z
N MET A 1 3.65 -17.60 8.02
CA MET A 1 3.37 -16.17 7.72
C MET A 1 2.98 -15.47 9.00
N SER A 2 3.94 -14.87 9.69
CA SER A 2 3.74 -14.30 11.02
C SER A 2 2.69 -13.19 10.99
N VAL A 3 1.78 -13.16 11.96
CA VAL A 3 0.75 -12.11 12.15
C VAL A 3 1.36 -10.70 12.05
N LEU A 4 2.63 -10.55 12.46
CA LEU A 4 3.44 -9.34 12.33
C LEU A 4 3.57 -8.81 10.88
N ILE A 5 3.67 -9.68 9.87
CA ILE A 5 3.76 -9.28 8.47
C ILE A 5 2.44 -8.66 8.03
N TRP A 6 1.32 -9.29 8.39
CA TRP A 6 -0.02 -8.78 8.07
C TRP A 6 -0.29 -7.43 8.73
N ILE A 7 0.10 -7.27 10.00
CA ILE A 7 0.01 -5.99 10.71
C ILE A 7 0.89 -4.93 10.02
N SER A 8 2.12 -5.28 9.66
CA SER A 8 3.05 -4.34 9.01
C SER A 8 2.50 -3.87 7.66
N VAL A 9 2.01 -4.79 6.83
CA VAL A 9 1.38 -4.47 5.53
C VAL A 9 0.16 -3.59 5.72
N PHE A 10 -0.67 -3.85 6.73
CA PHE A 10 -1.84 -3.03 7.03
C PHE A 10 -1.47 -1.59 7.45
N VAL A 11 -0.44 -1.43 8.29
CA VAL A 11 0.06 -0.11 8.69
C VAL A 11 0.64 0.65 7.50
N ILE A 12 1.44 -0.02 6.66
CA ILE A 12 2.01 0.58 5.44
C ILE A 12 0.90 1.00 4.48
N PHE A 13 -0.14 0.18 4.32
CA PHE A 13 -1.29 0.51 3.48
C PHE A 13 -2.02 1.78 3.97
N LEU A 14 -2.32 1.87 5.27
CA LEU A 14 -2.93 3.06 5.88
C LEU A 14 -2.09 4.32 5.67
N TYR A 15 -0.78 4.23 5.91
CA TYR A 15 0.14 5.34 5.68
C TYR A 15 0.16 5.77 4.20
N THR A 16 0.22 4.81 3.29
CA THR A 16 0.27 5.05 1.85
C THR A 16 -1.03 5.66 1.32
N MET A 17 -2.19 5.23 1.84
CA MET A 17 -3.48 5.86 1.55
C MET A 17 -3.55 7.30 2.09
N GLY A 18 -3.09 7.53 3.32
CA GLY A 18 -2.98 8.89 3.88
C GLY A 18 -2.09 9.80 3.03
N PHE A 19 -0.97 9.27 2.54
CA PHE A 19 -0.07 9.96 1.63
C PHE A 19 -0.71 10.25 0.26
N ALA A 20 -1.43 9.29 -0.32
CA ALA A 20 -2.19 9.46 -1.56
C ALA A 20 -3.25 10.58 -1.41
N PHE A 21 -3.95 10.62 -0.27
CA PHE A 21 -4.93 11.67 0.02
C PHE A 21 -4.27 13.05 0.16
N SER A 22 -3.10 13.12 0.80
CA SER A 22 -2.28 14.33 0.88
C SER A 22 -1.82 14.83 -0.51
N LEU A 23 -1.41 13.92 -1.39
CA LEU A 23 -1.05 14.22 -2.78
C LEU A 23 -2.24 14.75 -3.58
N TRP A 24 -3.42 14.18 -3.37
CA TRP A 24 -4.66 14.65 -4.01
C TRP A 24 -4.98 16.08 -3.61
N LYS A 25 -4.82 16.42 -2.31
CA LYS A 25 -4.98 17.79 -1.81
C LYS A 25 -3.96 18.77 -2.39
N LYS A 26 -2.72 18.33 -2.66
CA LYS A 26 -1.66 19.14 -3.30
C LYS A 26 -1.82 19.30 -4.82
N LYS A 27 -2.99 18.98 -5.39
CA LYS A 27 -3.29 18.97 -6.84
C LYS A 27 -2.40 18.05 -7.69
N ASN A 28 -1.54 17.22 -7.08
CA ASN A 28 -0.74 16.24 -7.81
C ASN A 28 -1.53 14.95 -8.03
N LYS A 29 -2.52 15.01 -8.92
CA LYS A 29 -3.45 13.91 -9.20
C LYS A 29 -2.74 12.68 -9.77
N VAL A 30 -1.71 12.87 -10.59
CA VAL A 30 -0.92 11.78 -11.19
C VAL A 30 -0.15 11.02 -10.11
N GLY A 31 0.52 11.74 -9.20
CA GLY A 31 1.19 11.13 -8.05
C GLY A 31 0.22 10.42 -7.11
N ALA A 32 -0.95 10.99 -6.84
CA ALA A 32 -1.97 10.36 -6.01
C ALA A 32 -2.47 9.02 -6.60
N ILE A 33 -2.70 8.97 -7.91
CA ILE A 33 -3.13 7.76 -8.62
C ILE A 33 -2.03 6.69 -8.58
N ALA A 34 -0.78 7.05 -8.85
CA ALA A 34 0.36 6.13 -8.81
C ALA A 34 0.55 5.52 -7.41
N VAL A 35 0.49 6.35 -6.37
CA VAL A 35 0.64 5.91 -4.97
C VAL A 35 -0.54 5.04 -4.53
N THR A 36 -1.76 5.34 -4.99
CA THR A 36 -2.92 4.51 -4.71
C THR A 36 -2.75 3.12 -5.33
N PHE A 37 -2.30 3.06 -6.59
CA PHE A 37 -2.03 1.79 -7.27
C PHE A 37 -0.91 0.99 -6.59
N LEU A 38 0.13 1.68 -6.10
CA LEU A 38 1.21 1.09 -5.31
C LEU A 38 0.69 0.50 -3.99
N ALA A 39 -0.21 1.19 -3.29
CA ALA A 39 -0.83 0.72 -2.05
C ALA A 39 -1.61 -0.59 -2.24
N PHE A 40 -2.39 -0.69 -3.32
CA PHE A 40 -3.09 -1.93 -3.67
C PHE A 40 -2.12 -3.04 -4.03
N SER A 41 -1.05 -2.75 -4.77
CA SER A 41 -0.03 -3.74 -5.11
C SER A 41 0.65 -4.31 -3.85
N ALA A 42 0.98 -3.46 -2.88
CA ALA A 42 1.58 -3.85 -1.61
C ALA A 42 0.71 -4.82 -0.78
N LEU A 43 -0.62 -4.75 -0.90
CA LEU A 43 -1.53 -5.71 -0.27
C LEU A 43 -1.46 -7.11 -0.91
N VAL A 44 -1.18 -7.19 -2.22
CA VAL A 44 -1.15 -8.46 -2.96
C VAL A 44 0.23 -9.16 -2.85
N LEU A 45 1.32 -8.40 -2.71
CA LEU A 45 2.69 -8.93 -2.55
C LEU A 45 2.83 -10.08 -1.52
N PRO A 46 2.34 -9.98 -0.27
CA PRO A 46 2.49 -11.05 0.72
C PRO A 46 1.77 -12.35 0.32
N TYR A 47 0.75 -12.31 -0.53
CA TYR A 47 0.09 -13.50 -1.05
C TYR A 47 0.96 -14.26 -2.06
N PHE A 48 1.69 -13.54 -2.91
CA PHE A 48 2.67 -14.16 -3.81
C PHE A 48 3.84 -14.77 -3.05
N SER A 49 4.31 -14.10 -1.99
CA SER A 49 5.36 -14.66 -1.14
C SER A 49 4.89 -15.88 -0.36
N TYR A 50 3.61 -15.96 0.03
CA TYR A 50 3.04 -17.17 0.63
C TYR A 50 2.96 -18.35 -0.35
N PHE A 51 2.68 -18.09 -1.63
CA PHE A 51 2.56 -19.14 -2.66
C PHE A 51 3.92 -19.68 -3.15
N GLN A 52 5.02 -18.98 -2.89
CA GLN A 52 6.38 -19.37 -3.28
C GLN A 52 7.19 -20.09 -2.19
N ILE A 53 6.57 -20.48 -1.07
CA ILE A 53 7.20 -21.23 0.03
C ILE A 53 6.62 -22.63 0.12
#